data_AF-A0A3F2S3I3-F1
#
_entry.id   AF-A0A3F2S3I3-F1
#
_cell.length_a   1.000
_cell.length_b   1.000
_cell.length_c   1.000
_cell.angle_alpha   90.00
_cell.angle_beta   90.00
_cell.angle_gamma   90.00
#
_symmetry.space_group_name_H-M   'P 1'
#
loop_
_entity.id
_entity.type
_entity.pdbx_description
1 polymer ?
#
loop_
_entity_poly.entity_id
_entity_poly.type
_entity_poly.pdbx_seq_one_letter_code
_entity_poly.pdbx_strand_id
1 'polypeptide(L)'
;MTTAPKASVVRGIRKRKLLLEHEQEAKKQRVTEVTMVAMDVMNHLLAPTGDVGYDVADEEWERLVQLTQQNEKFQRLFNFPDDAPGWVTTKAKKKKTHLKIVALDCEMCVTASDFTSERFASALCRVSAVNGENILRGIISDFIVHQPEEGMHMVDPKTDIHGITLQQITDSKISLVKAQKKMLKYINKDTIVVGHSVHGDLASMQINHRRVIDTALIFRRNTGDQSRATPGLKDLTKFLLGFEMPTASEIHGPRAERNDERRNLSESLVVGQKEYTGTPMLLPTAFDASKTVIKATAVPIVKPAKTPVNDASYIDLGVITGAADKSVVAPAKKITEVMIARSCRLRVHRIPKGVTSRDIEKFFLQSANIVPSAVEQIVWLKNQNRGSCNVTFATNAHAALAFESSVSSKGKVTKDSIGRPQKAIAVVNDKGTTFKNVTLGIL
;
A
#
# COMPACT_ATOMS: atom_id res chain seq x y z
N MET A 1 26.11 14.14 -46.75
CA MET A 1 25.46 12.82 -46.98
C MET A 1 25.29 12.13 -45.64
N THR A 2 24.13 12.29 -44.99
CA THR A 2 23.79 11.59 -43.74
C THR A 2 23.17 10.25 -44.10
N THR A 3 23.93 9.16 -43.92
CA THR A 3 23.48 7.80 -44.18
C THR A 3 22.44 7.38 -43.14
N ALA A 4 21.23 7.06 -43.61
CA ALA A 4 20.18 6.53 -42.75
C ALA A 4 20.63 5.21 -42.09
N PRO A 5 20.28 4.96 -40.81
CA PRO A 5 20.70 3.76 -40.11
C PRO A 5 20.16 2.50 -40.81
N LYS A 6 21.06 1.54 -41.07
CA LYS A 6 20.75 0.26 -41.72
C LYS A 6 19.61 -0.46 -40.98
N ALA A 7 18.66 -1.05 -41.71
CA ALA A 7 17.45 -1.68 -41.17
C ALA A 7 17.70 -2.75 -40.08
N SER A 8 18.89 -3.38 -40.06
CA SER A 8 19.30 -4.33 -39.02
C SER A 8 19.49 -3.67 -37.64
N VAL A 9 19.98 -2.44 -37.60
CA VAL A 9 20.20 -1.66 -36.36
C VAL A 9 18.85 -1.27 -35.74
N VAL A 10 17.90 -0.82 -36.57
CA VAL A 10 16.53 -0.47 -36.15
C VAL A 10 15.80 -1.70 -35.59
N ARG A 11 15.98 -2.87 -36.21
CA ARG A 11 15.39 -4.14 -35.75
C ARG A 11 15.97 -4.61 -34.41
N GLY A 12 17.28 -4.42 -34.20
CA GLY A 12 17.97 -4.70 -32.93
C GLY A 12 17.51 -3.80 -31.77
N ILE A 13 17.34 -2.50 -32.03
CA ILE A 13 16.82 -1.54 -31.04
C ILE A 13 15.39 -1.91 -30.61
N ARG A 14 14.53 -2.24 -31.57
CA ARG A 14 13.13 -2.62 -31.30
C ARG A 14 13.03 -3.92 -30.49
N LYS A 15 13.90 -4.90 -30.76
CA LYS A 15 13.98 -6.16 -30.00
C LYS A 15 14.46 -5.93 -28.56
N ARG A 16 15.46 -5.07 -28.35
CA ARG A 16 15.92 -4.69 -27.00
C ARG A 16 14.84 -3.96 -26.21
N LYS A 17 14.10 -3.04 -26.85
CA LYS A 17 12.99 -2.32 -26.21
C LYS A 17 11.89 -3.28 -25.74
N LEU A 18 11.48 -4.22 -26.58
CA LEU A 18 10.48 -5.26 -26.23
C LEU A 18 10.94 -6.17 -25.09
N LEU A 19 12.23 -6.55 -25.07
CA LEU A 19 12.79 -7.36 -23.98
C LEU A 19 12.80 -6.60 -22.64
N LEU A 20 13.16 -5.32 -22.65
CA LEU A 20 13.11 -4.46 -21.46
C LEU A 20 11.68 -4.24 -20.96
N GLU A 21 10.72 -4.04 -21.86
CA GLU A 21 9.29 -3.92 -21.53
C GLU A 21 8.76 -5.23 -20.89
N HIS A 22 9.12 -6.39 -21.44
CA HIS A 22 8.73 -7.69 -20.90
C HIS A 22 9.38 -7.97 -19.53
N GLU A 23 10.63 -7.59 -19.35
CA GLU A 23 11.34 -7.73 -18.07
C GLU A 23 10.76 -6.80 -16.98
N GLN A 24 10.38 -5.58 -17.35
CA GLN A 24 9.69 -4.64 -16.46
C GLN A 24 8.30 -5.17 -16.06
N GLU A 25 7.53 -5.71 -17.00
CA GLU A 25 6.21 -6.27 -16.71
C GLU A 25 6.32 -7.51 -15.81
N ALA A 26 7.28 -8.40 -16.07
CA ALA A 26 7.56 -9.56 -15.22
C ALA A 26 8.06 -9.16 -13.82
N LYS A 27 8.80 -8.04 -13.67
CA LYS A 27 9.20 -7.50 -12.37
C LYS A 27 7.99 -6.92 -11.62
N LYS A 28 7.12 -6.18 -12.32
CA LYS A 28 5.88 -5.62 -11.76
C LYS A 28 4.92 -6.71 -11.30
N GLN A 29 4.78 -7.79 -12.07
CA GLN A 29 3.96 -8.94 -11.71
C GLN A 29 4.49 -9.65 -10.46
N ARG A 30 5.80 -9.90 -10.38
CA ARG A 30 6.43 -10.48 -9.18
C ARG A 30 6.24 -9.63 -7.92
N VAL A 31 6.46 -8.32 -8.02
CA VAL A 31 6.22 -7.39 -6.89
C VAL A 31 4.75 -7.43 -6.46
N THR A 32 3.82 -7.50 -7.41
CA THR A 32 2.38 -7.60 -7.13
C THR A 32 2.05 -8.89 -6.39
N GLU A 33 2.56 -10.04 -6.86
CA GLU A 33 2.35 -11.34 -6.21
C GLU A 33 2.93 -11.37 -4.79
N VAL A 34 4.16 -10.89 -4.59
CA VAL A 34 4.79 -10.82 -3.26
C VAL A 34 4.00 -9.88 -2.33
N THR A 35 3.50 -8.75 -2.85
CA THR A 35 2.69 -7.82 -2.07
C THR A 35 1.35 -8.44 -1.68
N MET A 36 0.72 -9.21 -2.58
CA MET A 36 -0.52 -9.92 -2.29
C MET A 36 -0.32 -11.02 -1.24
N VAL A 37 0.75 -11.80 -1.34
CA VAL A 37 1.09 -12.81 -0.34
C VAL A 37 1.37 -12.15 1.01
N ALA A 38 2.13 -11.05 1.03
CA ALA A 38 2.38 -10.30 2.26
C ALA A 38 1.08 -9.74 2.85
N MET A 39 0.18 -9.21 2.02
CA MET A 39 -1.14 -8.74 2.47
C MET A 39 -2.00 -9.88 3.01
N ASP A 40 -2.01 -11.04 2.36
CA ASP A 40 -2.80 -12.20 2.80
C ASP A 40 -2.25 -12.80 4.09
N VAL A 41 -0.93 -12.92 4.21
CA VAL A 41 -0.25 -13.30 5.45
C VAL A 41 -0.55 -12.28 6.55
N MET A 42 -0.48 -10.97 6.28
CA MET A 42 -0.82 -9.94 7.25
C MET A 42 -2.31 -9.97 7.62
N ASN A 43 -3.22 -10.22 6.68
CA ASN A 43 -4.64 -10.43 6.96
C ASN A 43 -4.86 -11.65 7.86
N HIS A 44 -4.16 -12.75 7.61
CA HIS A 44 -4.26 -13.97 8.41
C HIS A 44 -3.65 -13.81 9.80
N LEU A 45 -2.51 -13.11 9.91
CA LEU A 45 -1.83 -12.85 11.18
C LEU A 45 -2.57 -11.84 12.05
N LEU A 46 -3.13 -10.78 11.45
CA LEU A 46 -3.81 -9.70 12.16
C LEU A 46 -5.31 -9.94 12.31
N ALA A 47 -5.91 -10.81 11.50
CA ALA A 47 -7.33 -11.15 11.58
C ALA A 47 -7.56 -12.64 11.22
N PRO A 48 -7.07 -13.59 12.03
CA PRO A 48 -7.18 -15.03 11.77
C PRO A 48 -8.64 -15.52 11.65
N THR A 49 -9.60 -14.77 12.17
CA THR A 49 -11.05 -15.03 12.10
C THR A 49 -11.79 -14.20 11.03
N GLY A 50 -11.10 -13.31 10.31
CA GLY A 50 -11.69 -12.42 9.30
C GLY A 50 -12.30 -11.12 9.84
N ASP A 51 -12.33 -10.91 11.15
CA ASP A 51 -12.72 -9.64 11.77
C ASP A 51 -11.52 -8.68 11.77
N VAL A 52 -11.48 -7.82 10.75
CA VAL A 52 -10.47 -6.78 10.60
C VAL A 52 -10.89 -5.53 11.36
N GLY A 53 -10.73 -5.60 12.68
CA GLY A 53 -10.99 -4.47 13.57
C GLY A 53 -10.39 -4.74 14.93
N TYR A 54 -9.13 -4.34 15.14
CA TYR A 54 -8.72 -4.00 16.50
C TYR A 54 -9.35 -2.64 16.79
N ASP A 55 -10.44 -2.60 17.55
CA ASP A 55 -10.90 -1.37 18.17
C ASP A 55 -9.89 -0.99 19.25
N VAL A 56 -8.76 -0.41 18.81
CA VAL A 56 -7.70 0.10 19.69
C VAL A 56 -8.23 1.40 20.30
N ALA A 57 -8.36 1.39 21.62
CA ALA A 57 -8.89 2.53 22.35
C ALA A 57 -7.96 3.76 22.22
N ASP A 58 -8.49 4.97 22.33
CA ASP A 58 -7.70 6.20 22.24
C ASP A 58 -6.58 6.22 23.30
N GLU A 59 -6.84 5.63 24.46
CA GLU A 59 -5.91 5.49 25.57
C GLU A 59 -4.72 4.60 25.23
N GLU A 60 -4.93 3.55 24.42
CA GLU A 60 -3.86 2.64 24.00
C GLU A 60 -2.92 3.32 23.01
N TRP A 61 -3.48 4.09 22.06
CA TRP A 61 -2.69 4.94 21.16
C TRP A 61 -1.89 5.97 21.93
N GLU A 62 -2.53 6.65 22.89
CA GLU A 62 -1.86 7.67 23.70
C GLU A 62 -0.73 7.07 24.54
N ARG A 63 -0.93 5.86 25.10
CA ARG A 63 0.14 5.14 25.80
C ARG A 63 1.34 4.90 24.89
N LEU A 64 1.15 4.43 23.66
CA LEU A 64 2.26 4.20 22.72
C LEU A 64 3.00 5.50 22.34
N VAL A 65 2.27 6.60 22.19
CA VAL A 65 2.87 7.93 21.99
C VAL A 65 3.74 8.31 23.19
N GLN A 66 3.22 8.17 24.40
CA GLN A 66 3.96 8.46 25.63
C GLN A 66 5.22 7.62 25.76
N LEU A 67 5.16 6.34 25.40
CA LEU A 67 6.32 5.45 25.45
C LEU A 67 7.41 5.84 24.47
N THR A 68 7.03 6.30 23.29
CA THR A 68 7.98 6.87 22.34
C THR A 68 8.63 8.13 22.92
N GLN A 69 7.83 9.02 23.53
CA GLN A 69 8.29 10.30 24.05
C GLN A 69 9.13 10.20 25.33
N GLN A 70 8.91 9.16 26.14
CA GLN A 70 9.66 8.88 27.37
C GLN A 70 11.03 8.25 27.10
N ASN A 71 11.28 7.75 25.89
CA ASN A 71 12.57 7.19 25.53
C ASN A 71 13.67 8.28 25.62
N GLU A 72 14.80 7.97 26.23
CA GLU A 72 15.94 8.88 26.42
C GLU A 72 16.45 9.51 25.10
N LYS A 73 16.30 8.79 23.97
CA LYS A 73 16.74 9.25 22.65
C LYS A 73 15.74 10.20 21.99
N PHE A 74 14.48 10.26 22.47
CA PHE A 74 13.41 10.99 21.80
C PHE A 74 13.74 12.47 21.61
N GLN A 75 14.18 13.13 22.69
CA GLN A 75 14.51 14.56 22.61
C GLN A 75 15.58 14.84 21.59
N ARG A 76 16.62 14.00 21.51
CA ARG A 76 17.70 14.16 20.52
C ARG A 76 17.22 13.90 19.10
N LEU A 77 16.44 12.85 18.88
CA LEU A 77 16.03 12.39 17.54
C LEU A 77 14.93 13.26 16.92
N PHE A 78 14.04 13.85 17.73
CA PHE A 78 12.91 14.67 17.29
C PHE A 78 13.12 16.17 17.58
N ASN A 79 14.36 16.61 17.81
CA ASN A 79 14.72 18.02 17.91
C ASN A 79 14.91 18.63 16.51
N PHE A 80 13.81 18.80 15.80
CA PHE A 80 13.78 19.43 14.48
C PHE A 80 13.71 20.96 14.61
N PRO A 81 14.26 21.71 13.64
CA PRO A 81 14.16 23.16 13.66
C PRO A 81 12.71 23.62 13.38
N ASP A 82 12.22 24.58 14.17
CA ASP A 82 10.85 25.11 14.03
C ASP A 82 10.70 26.06 12.82
N ASP A 83 11.75 26.82 12.49
CA ASP A 83 11.72 27.93 11.51
C ASP A 83 12.88 27.90 10.51
N ALA A 84 13.52 26.74 10.29
CA ALA A 84 14.56 26.62 9.27
C ALA A 84 13.98 26.68 7.84
N PRO A 85 14.69 27.30 6.88
CA PRO A 85 14.28 27.26 5.47
C PRO A 85 14.02 25.83 4.98
N GLY A 86 12.89 25.62 4.30
CA GLY A 86 12.45 24.31 3.80
C GLY A 86 11.67 23.45 4.80
N TRP A 87 11.81 23.71 6.11
CA TRP A 87 11.10 22.96 7.15
C TRP A 87 9.66 23.43 7.34
N VAL A 88 8.79 22.48 7.65
CA VAL A 88 7.37 22.75 7.93
C VAL A 88 6.94 22.12 9.24
N THR A 89 6.50 22.94 10.18
CA THR A 89 5.94 22.49 11.47
C THR A 89 4.44 22.23 11.35
N THR A 90 4.01 21.07 11.83
CA THR A 90 2.60 20.67 11.84
C THR A 90 1.75 21.58 12.74
N LYS A 91 0.56 21.95 12.27
CA LYS A 91 -0.33 22.93 12.94
C LYS A 91 -1.60 22.26 13.46
N ALA A 92 -2.21 22.81 14.51
CA ALA A 92 -3.45 22.30 15.12
C ALA A 92 -4.72 22.51 14.27
N LYS A 93 -4.60 23.13 13.08
CA LYS A 93 -5.76 23.36 12.21
C LYS A 93 -6.32 22.03 11.71
N LYS A 94 -7.50 21.64 12.19
CA LYS A 94 -8.19 20.42 11.79
C LYS A 94 -8.89 20.60 10.43
N LYS A 95 -8.70 19.65 9.52
CA LYS A 95 -9.41 19.51 8.24
C LYS A 95 -10.09 18.14 8.23
N LYS A 96 -11.17 18.00 7.44
CA LYS A 96 -11.86 16.71 7.25
C LYS A 96 -10.95 15.60 6.72
N THR A 97 -9.87 15.97 6.03
CA THR A 97 -8.90 15.03 5.45
C THR A 97 -7.82 14.58 6.44
N HIS A 98 -7.71 15.23 7.60
CA HIS A 98 -6.74 14.83 8.62
C HIS A 98 -7.17 13.53 9.28
N LEU A 99 -6.20 12.65 9.47
CA LEU A 99 -6.40 11.32 10.02
C LEU A 99 -5.96 11.29 11.48
N LYS A 100 -6.54 10.37 12.24
CA LYS A 100 -6.13 10.13 13.62
C LYS A 100 -4.73 9.54 13.68
N ILE A 101 -4.44 8.58 12.81
CA ILE A 101 -3.15 7.90 12.74
C ILE A 101 -2.73 7.63 11.28
N VAL A 102 -1.45 7.84 11.00
CA VAL A 102 -0.83 7.61 9.69
C VAL A 102 0.42 6.77 9.89
N ALA A 103 0.50 5.60 9.27
CA ALA A 103 1.79 4.90 9.17
C ALA A 103 2.58 5.47 8.00
N LEU A 104 3.86 5.77 8.24
CA LEU A 104 4.75 6.45 7.30
C LEU A 104 6.02 5.63 7.12
N ASP A 105 6.46 5.50 5.87
CA ASP A 105 7.75 4.92 5.50
C ASP A 105 8.26 5.62 4.24
N CYS A 106 9.54 6.02 4.25
CA CYS A 106 10.19 6.73 3.17
C CYS A 106 11.42 5.97 2.68
N GLU A 107 11.67 6.08 1.39
CA GLU A 107 12.92 5.65 0.80
C GLU A 107 13.80 6.86 0.54
N MET A 108 15.09 6.72 0.79
CA MET A 108 16.07 7.80 0.62
C MET A 108 17.21 7.37 -0.29
N CYS A 109 17.88 8.35 -0.85
CA CYS A 109 19.05 8.25 -1.69
C CYS A 109 20.17 9.17 -1.17
N VAL A 110 21.33 9.14 -1.80
CA VAL A 110 22.47 9.99 -1.45
C VAL A 110 22.74 11.01 -2.55
N THR A 111 22.73 12.27 -2.17
CA THR A 111 23.08 13.41 -3.04
C THR A 111 24.27 14.18 -2.46
N ALA A 112 24.91 15.00 -3.27
CA ALA A 112 25.94 15.94 -2.83
C ALA A 112 25.78 17.28 -3.56
N SER A 113 26.23 18.34 -2.92
CA SER A 113 26.20 19.68 -3.52
C SER A 113 27.16 19.78 -4.69
N ASP A 114 26.76 20.51 -5.73
CA ASP A 114 27.64 20.88 -6.83
C ASP A 114 28.61 22.01 -6.45
N PHE A 115 28.31 22.72 -5.37
CA PHE A 115 29.04 23.92 -4.94
C PHE A 115 29.88 23.71 -3.68
N THR A 116 29.54 22.71 -2.86
CA THR A 116 30.21 22.42 -1.58
C THR A 116 30.57 20.93 -1.49
N SER A 117 31.43 20.56 -0.55
CA SER A 117 31.73 19.15 -0.25
C SER A 117 30.66 18.48 0.62
N GLU A 118 29.50 19.11 0.81
CA GLU A 118 28.42 18.57 1.64
C GLU A 118 27.71 17.41 0.93
N ARG A 119 27.42 16.36 1.71
CA ARG A 119 26.76 15.15 1.24
C ARG A 119 25.55 14.84 2.11
N PHE A 120 24.43 14.57 1.47
CA PHE A 120 23.15 14.28 2.10
C PHE A 120 22.82 12.80 1.92
N ALA A 121 23.07 11.99 2.94
CA ALA A 121 22.91 10.53 2.88
C ALA A 121 21.45 10.05 2.91
N SER A 122 20.50 10.97 3.15
CA SER A 122 19.08 10.70 3.40
C SER A 122 18.17 11.63 2.60
N ALA A 123 18.53 11.95 1.35
CA ALA A 123 17.69 12.73 0.46
C ALA A 123 16.42 11.94 0.10
N LEU A 124 15.24 12.55 0.24
CA LEU A 124 13.96 11.86 0.07
C LEU A 124 13.73 11.42 -1.38
N CYS A 125 13.47 10.12 -1.58
CA CYS A 125 13.31 9.48 -2.88
C CYS A 125 11.91 8.86 -3.08
N ARG A 126 11.23 8.35 -2.04
CA ARG A 126 9.82 7.91 -2.10
C ARG A 126 9.13 8.11 -0.76
N VAL A 127 7.83 8.35 -0.79
CA VAL A 127 6.98 8.39 0.40
C VAL A 127 5.84 7.40 0.23
N SER A 128 5.70 6.50 1.20
CA SER A 128 4.58 5.58 1.35
C SER A 128 3.85 5.89 2.66
N ALA A 129 2.53 6.02 2.61
CA ALA A 129 1.73 6.26 3.79
C ALA A 129 0.41 5.53 3.75
N VAL A 130 0.01 5.00 4.91
CA VAL A 130 -1.24 4.27 5.11
C VAL A 130 -2.07 4.88 6.22
N ASN A 131 -3.39 4.79 6.10
CA ASN A 131 -4.32 5.14 7.18
C ASN A 131 -4.22 4.09 8.28
N GLY A 132 -3.73 4.47 9.46
CA GLY A 132 -3.55 3.56 10.59
C GLY A 132 -4.85 3.07 11.23
N GLU A 133 -6.00 3.72 10.96
CA GLU A 133 -7.33 3.22 11.38
C GLU A 133 -7.87 2.15 10.41
N ASN A 134 -7.25 2.00 9.23
CA ASN A 134 -7.62 0.99 8.24
C ASN A 134 -6.35 0.45 7.56
N ILE A 135 -5.59 -0.32 8.33
CA ILE A 135 -4.24 -0.80 8.01
C ILE A 135 -4.22 -1.68 6.75
N LEU A 136 -5.30 -2.41 6.48
CA LEU A 136 -5.34 -3.45 5.45
C LEU A 136 -5.71 -2.93 4.06
N ARG A 137 -6.26 -1.71 3.95
CA ARG A 137 -6.81 -1.19 2.68
C ARG A 137 -6.59 0.32 2.46
N GLY A 138 -5.77 0.95 3.29
CA GLY A 138 -5.71 2.41 3.40
C GLY A 138 -4.45 3.07 2.86
N ILE A 139 -3.84 2.65 1.74
CA ILE A 139 -2.74 3.46 1.15
C ILE A 139 -3.31 4.84 0.80
N ILE A 140 -2.91 5.85 1.57
CA ILE A 140 -3.38 7.24 1.41
C ILE A 140 -2.44 8.04 0.52
N SER A 141 -1.19 7.56 0.39
CA SER A 141 -0.18 8.17 -0.45
C SER A 141 0.91 7.17 -0.80
N ASP A 142 1.30 7.12 -2.07
CA ASP A 142 2.51 6.43 -2.56
C ASP A 142 3.03 7.22 -3.76
N PHE A 143 4.22 7.80 -3.65
CA PHE A 143 4.83 8.56 -4.73
C PHE A 143 6.35 8.67 -4.62
N ILE A 144 7.01 8.77 -5.78
CA ILE A 144 8.45 9.03 -5.89
C ILE A 144 8.69 10.53 -5.87
N VAL A 145 9.75 10.97 -5.19
CA VAL A 145 10.18 12.35 -5.08
C VAL A 145 11.39 12.57 -6.00
N HIS A 146 11.38 13.69 -6.70
CA HIS A 146 12.44 14.09 -7.61
C HIS A 146 13.72 14.35 -6.83
N GLN A 147 14.79 13.67 -7.24
CA GLN A 147 16.15 13.92 -6.83
C GLN A 147 17.09 13.82 -8.05
N PRO A 148 18.23 14.50 -8.04
CA PRO A 148 18.68 15.44 -7.00
C PRO A 148 17.90 16.77 -7.03
N GLU A 149 17.90 17.52 -5.92
CA GLU A 149 17.42 18.90 -5.90
C GLU A 149 18.31 19.83 -6.74
N GLU A 150 17.83 21.04 -7.04
CA GLU A 150 18.61 22.02 -7.81
C GLU A 150 19.92 22.39 -7.11
N GLY A 151 21.05 22.37 -7.84
CA GLY A 151 22.39 22.60 -7.28
C GLY A 151 23.02 21.38 -6.60
N MET A 152 22.46 20.19 -6.83
CA MET A 152 22.95 18.91 -6.30
C MET A 152 23.10 17.89 -7.43
N HIS A 153 23.95 16.89 -7.21
CA HIS A 153 24.06 15.70 -8.06
C HIS A 153 23.79 14.41 -7.28
N MET A 154 23.36 13.37 -8.01
CA MET A 154 23.15 12.04 -7.45
C MET A 154 24.48 11.33 -7.20
N VAL A 155 24.70 10.87 -5.96
CA VAL A 155 25.88 10.06 -5.58
C VAL A 155 25.54 8.58 -5.47
N ASP A 156 24.37 8.27 -4.91
CA ASP A 156 23.90 6.89 -4.79
C ASP A 156 22.36 6.83 -4.79
N PRO A 157 21.74 6.26 -5.83
CA PRO A 157 20.30 6.10 -5.82
C PRO A 157 19.83 5.03 -4.83
N LYS A 158 20.71 4.23 -4.20
CA LYS A 158 20.33 3.12 -3.28
C LYS A 158 19.32 2.12 -3.87
N THR A 159 19.34 1.96 -5.20
CA THR A 159 18.47 1.03 -5.95
C THR A 159 18.57 -0.41 -5.43
N ASP A 160 19.72 -0.81 -4.89
CA ASP A 160 19.93 -2.13 -4.31
C ASP A 160 19.20 -2.35 -2.98
N ILE A 161 18.82 -1.27 -2.31
CA ILE A 161 18.10 -1.31 -1.03
C ILE A 161 16.59 -1.30 -1.30
N HIS A 162 16.13 -0.34 -2.11
CA HIS A 162 14.69 -0.04 -2.27
C HIS A 162 14.13 -0.27 -3.69
N GLY A 163 14.98 -0.65 -4.65
CA GLY A 163 14.55 -1.08 -5.99
C GLY A 163 14.12 0.01 -6.98
N ILE A 164 13.93 1.25 -6.51
CA ILE A 164 13.62 2.41 -7.34
C ILE A 164 14.83 2.75 -8.21
N THR A 165 14.66 2.83 -9.53
CA THR A 165 15.75 3.15 -10.44
C THR A 165 16.10 4.63 -10.40
N LEU A 166 17.35 4.96 -10.72
CA LEU A 166 17.79 6.35 -10.88
C LEU A 166 16.87 7.13 -11.82
N GLN A 167 16.49 6.52 -12.94
CA GLN A 167 15.59 7.15 -13.91
C GLN A 167 14.20 7.46 -13.32
N GLN A 168 13.62 6.53 -12.54
CA GLN A 168 12.33 6.78 -11.90
C GLN A 168 12.40 7.94 -10.90
N ILE A 169 13.53 8.07 -10.19
CA ILE A 169 13.79 9.18 -9.26
C ILE A 169 13.93 10.50 -10.03
N THR A 170 14.79 10.55 -11.05
CA THR A 170 15.05 11.77 -11.83
C THR A 170 13.86 12.21 -12.67
N ASP A 171 13.04 11.28 -13.17
CA ASP A 171 11.89 11.60 -14.01
C ASP A 171 10.66 12.04 -13.18
N SER A 172 10.72 11.92 -11.85
CA SER A 172 9.62 12.37 -10.98
C SER A 172 9.41 13.88 -11.09
N LYS A 173 8.15 14.30 -11.03
CA LYS A 173 7.73 15.73 -11.06
C LYS A 173 7.36 16.28 -9.68
N ILE A 174 7.52 15.46 -8.64
CA ILE A 174 7.16 15.79 -7.26
C ILE A 174 8.41 16.26 -6.56
N SER A 175 8.51 17.56 -6.28
CA SER A 175 9.56 18.11 -5.41
C SER A 175 9.28 17.82 -3.94
N LEU A 176 10.27 18.00 -3.08
CA LEU A 176 10.13 17.91 -1.62
C LEU A 176 8.96 18.75 -1.09
N VAL A 177 8.83 20.00 -1.54
CA VAL A 177 7.71 20.90 -1.17
C VAL A 177 6.34 20.32 -1.57
N LYS A 178 6.25 19.65 -2.73
CA LYS A 178 5.01 18.99 -3.15
C LYS A 178 4.75 17.73 -2.31
N ALA A 179 5.79 16.99 -1.95
CA ALA A 179 5.70 15.84 -1.05
C ALA A 179 5.15 16.25 0.33
N GLN A 180 5.71 17.30 0.92
CA GLN A 180 5.22 17.89 2.17
C GLN A 180 3.74 18.28 2.08
N LYS A 181 3.34 19.01 1.03
CA LYS A 181 1.94 19.41 0.83
C LYS A 181 1.00 18.21 0.70
N LYS A 182 1.43 17.14 0.03
CA LYS A 182 0.66 15.90 -0.09
C LYS A 182 0.48 15.22 1.28
N MET A 183 1.52 15.16 2.09
CA MET A 183 1.46 14.54 3.42
C MET A 183 0.69 15.37 4.45
N LEU A 184 0.86 16.70 4.46
CA LEU A 184 0.14 17.63 5.34
C LEU A 184 -1.37 17.75 5.03
N LYS A 185 -1.84 17.13 3.93
CA LYS A 185 -3.27 16.90 3.68
C LYS A 185 -3.87 15.94 4.71
N TYR A 186 -3.08 14.96 5.17
CA TYR A 186 -3.49 13.89 6.08
C TYR A 186 -2.94 14.07 7.49
N ILE A 187 -1.80 14.75 7.65
CA ILE A 187 -1.12 14.96 8.92
C ILE A 187 -1.35 16.40 9.43
N ASN A 188 -1.82 16.52 10.67
CA ASN A 188 -1.81 17.77 11.44
C ASN A 188 -1.05 17.58 12.77
N LYS A 189 -1.10 18.55 13.68
CA LYS A 189 -0.44 18.43 15.00
C LYS A 189 -0.98 17.28 15.85
N ASP A 190 -2.24 16.91 15.68
CA ASP A 190 -2.95 15.93 16.51
C ASP A 190 -2.94 14.51 15.91
N THR A 191 -2.64 14.39 14.61
CA THR A 191 -2.39 13.11 13.94
C THR A 191 -1.23 12.40 14.61
N ILE A 192 -1.38 11.11 14.86
CA ILE A 192 -0.30 10.24 15.30
C ILE A 192 0.43 9.71 14.07
N VAL A 193 1.73 9.97 13.95
CA VAL A 193 2.55 9.35 12.89
C VAL A 193 3.25 8.12 13.45
N VAL A 194 3.01 6.95 12.87
CA VAL A 194 3.60 5.67 13.31
C VAL A 194 4.59 5.14 12.27
N GLY A 195 5.69 4.55 12.73
CA GLY A 195 6.70 3.97 11.86
C GLY A 195 7.82 3.27 12.62
N HIS A 196 8.88 2.92 11.90
CA HIS A 196 10.10 2.35 12.48
C HIS A 196 11.28 3.27 12.18
N SER A 197 11.85 3.90 13.22
CA SER A 197 12.82 4.99 13.06
C SER A 197 12.25 6.21 12.34
N VAL A 198 10.99 6.54 12.61
CA VAL A 198 10.18 7.54 11.88
C VAL A 198 10.74 8.98 11.93
N HIS A 199 11.67 9.24 12.85
CA HIS A 199 12.44 10.49 12.87
C HIS A 199 13.23 10.70 11.56
N GLY A 200 13.76 9.63 10.95
CA GLY A 200 14.50 9.69 9.68
C GLY A 200 13.60 10.08 8.52
N ASP A 201 12.40 9.51 8.48
CA ASP A 201 11.36 9.86 7.50
C ASP A 201 10.96 11.33 7.61
N LEU A 202 10.60 11.78 8.82
CA LEU A 202 10.20 13.17 9.08
C LEU A 202 11.33 14.16 8.77
N ALA A 203 12.58 13.82 9.10
CA ALA A 203 13.74 14.64 8.76
C ALA A 203 13.97 14.74 7.25
N SER A 204 13.88 13.62 6.52
CA SER A 204 14.03 13.60 5.05
C SER A 204 12.94 14.40 4.34
N MET A 205 11.73 14.43 4.91
CA MET A 205 10.62 15.26 4.44
C MET A 205 10.71 16.72 4.92
N GLN A 206 11.64 17.05 5.82
CA GLN A 206 11.73 18.33 6.53
C GLN A 206 10.40 18.73 7.19
N ILE A 207 9.74 17.78 7.86
CA ILE A 207 8.49 18.02 8.62
C ILE A 207 8.77 17.91 10.11
N ASN A 208 8.53 18.99 10.84
CA ASN A 208 8.56 18.95 12.29
C ASN A 208 7.20 18.48 12.85
N HIS A 209 7.22 17.26 13.38
CA HIS A 209 6.08 16.60 13.99
C HIS A 209 6.54 15.70 15.14
N ARG A 210 5.88 15.79 16.30
CA ARG A 210 6.31 15.14 17.55
C ARG A 210 5.31 14.16 18.14
N ARG A 211 4.09 14.08 17.59
CA ARG A 211 3.06 13.14 18.05
C ARG A 211 3.24 11.82 17.30
N VAL A 212 4.20 11.03 17.74
CA VAL A 212 4.68 9.86 17.00
C VAL A 212 4.64 8.57 17.83
N ILE A 213 4.50 7.45 17.13
CA ILE A 213 4.76 6.11 17.66
C ILE A 213 5.95 5.56 16.88
N ASP A 214 7.12 5.50 17.51
CA ASP A 214 8.34 4.97 16.89
C ASP A 214 8.66 3.59 17.46
N THR A 215 8.41 2.55 16.67
CA THR A 215 8.63 1.16 17.09
C THR A 215 10.11 0.86 17.41
N ALA A 216 11.06 1.61 16.83
CA ALA A 216 12.48 1.49 17.14
C ALA A 216 12.84 2.04 18.54
N LEU A 217 11.97 2.88 19.12
CA LEU A 217 12.11 3.43 20.46
C LEU A 217 11.29 2.69 21.52
N ILE A 218 10.23 1.96 21.12
CA ILE A 218 9.36 1.20 22.02
C ILE A 218 9.88 -0.22 22.28
N PHE A 219 10.55 -0.84 21.30
CA PHE A 219 11.14 -2.17 21.42
C PHE A 219 12.65 -2.10 21.66
N ARG A 220 13.16 -3.01 22.49
CA ARG A 220 14.58 -3.13 22.81
C ARG A 220 15.03 -4.58 22.80
N ARG A 221 16.21 -4.85 22.25
CA ARG A 221 16.90 -6.14 22.33
C ARG A 221 17.49 -6.34 23.71
N ASN A 222 17.35 -7.56 24.23
CA ASN A 222 18.00 -7.97 25.47
C ASN A 222 19.41 -8.54 25.19
N THR A 223 20.33 -7.70 24.71
CA THR A 223 21.66 -8.13 24.26
C THR A 223 22.82 -7.66 25.15
N GLY A 224 22.55 -6.97 26.25
CA GLY A 224 23.57 -6.36 27.14
C GLY A 224 24.37 -5.20 26.52
N ASP A 225 24.59 -5.21 25.21
CA ASP A 225 25.23 -4.17 24.42
C ASP A 225 24.22 -3.06 24.03
N GLN A 226 24.47 -1.84 24.50
CA GLN A 226 23.63 -0.67 24.22
C GLN A 226 23.68 -0.22 22.76
N SER A 227 24.78 -0.47 22.05
CA SER A 227 24.94 -0.08 20.64
C SER A 227 24.03 -0.88 19.71
N ARG A 228 23.69 -2.11 20.12
CA ARG A 228 22.81 -3.02 19.38
C ARG A 228 21.43 -3.15 19.99
N ALA A 229 21.08 -2.29 20.95
CA ALA A 229 19.85 -2.41 21.72
C ALA A 229 18.59 -2.14 20.90
N THR A 230 18.66 -1.38 19.81
CA THR A 230 17.49 -1.17 18.93
C THR A 230 17.36 -2.33 17.93
N PRO A 231 16.25 -3.09 17.93
CA PRO A 231 16.00 -4.11 16.92
C PRO A 231 15.66 -3.50 15.57
N GLY A 232 16.07 -4.15 14.48
CA GLY A 232 15.62 -3.77 13.15
C GLY A 232 14.20 -4.25 12.88
N LEU A 233 13.47 -3.59 11.98
CA LEU A 233 12.10 -3.95 11.62
C LEU A 233 11.96 -5.41 11.18
N LYS A 234 12.91 -5.91 10.36
CA LYS A 234 12.95 -7.32 9.93
C LYS A 234 12.94 -8.30 11.11
N ASP A 235 13.67 -8.00 12.17
CA ASP A 235 13.73 -8.87 13.34
C ASP A 235 12.43 -8.78 14.16
N LEU A 236 11.86 -7.57 14.26
CA LEU A 236 10.58 -7.36 14.93
C LEU A 236 9.45 -8.11 14.22
N THR A 237 9.35 -8.04 12.89
CA THR A 237 8.30 -8.76 12.16
C THR A 237 8.47 -10.26 12.25
N LYS A 238 9.71 -10.76 12.15
CA LYS A 238 9.99 -12.19 12.28
C LYS A 238 9.60 -12.69 13.67
N PHE A 239 9.96 -11.95 14.72
CA PHE A 239 9.74 -12.39 16.09
C PHE A 239 8.29 -12.20 16.56
N LEU A 240 7.69 -11.04 16.31
CA LEU A 240 6.35 -10.70 16.82
C LEU A 240 5.23 -11.26 15.95
N LEU A 241 5.44 -11.29 14.63
CA LEU A 241 4.41 -11.66 13.66
C LEU A 241 4.68 -13.02 13.02
N GLY A 242 5.84 -13.65 13.26
CA GLY A 242 6.24 -14.84 12.51
C GLY A 242 6.45 -14.55 11.01
N PHE A 243 6.58 -13.28 10.63
CA PHE A 243 6.69 -12.85 9.24
C PHE A 243 8.13 -12.50 8.88
N GLU A 244 8.72 -13.30 7.98
CA GLU A 244 10.01 -12.98 7.39
C GLU A 244 9.83 -11.99 6.25
N MET A 245 10.37 -10.78 6.43
CA MET A 245 10.41 -9.80 5.34
C MET A 245 11.23 -10.34 4.16
N PRO A 246 10.73 -10.22 2.93
CA PRO A 246 11.48 -10.59 1.74
C PRO A 246 12.81 -9.83 1.66
N THR A 247 13.85 -10.48 1.19
CA THR A 247 15.16 -9.89 0.98
C THR A 247 15.13 -8.91 -0.20
N ALA A 248 16.01 -7.90 -0.18
CA ALA A 248 16.14 -6.95 -1.29
C ALA A 248 16.39 -7.64 -2.64
N SER A 249 17.12 -8.77 -2.66
CA SER A 249 17.33 -9.59 -3.85
C SER A 249 16.06 -10.26 -4.37
N GLU A 250 15.16 -10.69 -3.47
CA GLU A 250 13.87 -11.31 -3.84
C GLU A 250 12.91 -10.26 -4.39
N ILE A 251 12.93 -9.04 -3.86
CA ILE A 251 12.03 -7.95 -4.31
C ILE A 251 12.56 -7.26 -5.57
N HIS A 252 13.87 -7.07 -5.68
CA HIS A 252 14.47 -6.18 -6.69
C HIS A 252 15.30 -6.89 -7.76
N GLY A 253 15.59 -8.17 -7.58
CA GLY A 253 16.45 -8.98 -8.46
C GLY A 253 17.91 -9.03 -7.98
N PRO A 254 18.77 -9.80 -8.66
CA PRO A 254 20.18 -9.93 -8.30
C PRO A 254 20.89 -8.57 -8.37
N ARG A 255 21.79 -8.38 -7.43
CA ARG A 255 22.60 -7.18 -7.30
C ARG A 255 23.49 -7.02 -8.54
N ALA A 256 23.39 -5.89 -9.26
CA ALA A 256 24.35 -5.56 -10.30
C ALA A 256 25.76 -5.45 -9.69
N GLU A 257 26.77 -6.05 -10.34
CA GLU A 257 28.16 -6.00 -9.89
C GLU A 257 28.60 -4.54 -9.72
N ARG A 258 29.08 -4.21 -8.52
CA ARG A 258 29.55 -2.87 -8.16
C ARG A 258 31.03 -2.75 -8.52
N ASN A 259 31.45 -1.67 -9.18
CA ASN A 259 32.87 -1.31 -9.24
C ASN A 259 33.39 -1.05 -7.80
N ASP A 260 34.46 -1.75 -7.45
CA ASP A 260 34.92 -2.04 -6.08
C ASP A 260 35.60 -0.88 -5.33
N GLU A 261 35.54 0.37 -5.81
CA GLU A 261 36.20 1.52 -5.15
C GLU A 261 35.52 1.97 -3.84
N ARG A 262 34.37 1.40 -3.49
CA ARG A 262 33.62 1.74 -2.26
C ARG A 262 33.96 0.88 -1.04
N ARG A 263 34.81 -0.15 -1.14
CA ARG A 263 35.06 -1.05 0.01
C ARG A 263 35.60 -0.33 1.25
N ASN A 264 36.30 0.78 1.10
CA ASN A 264 37.01 1.42 2.22
C ASN A 264 36.17 2.36 3.10
N LEU A 265 34.87 2.56 2.85
CA LEU A 265 34.03 3.46 3.68
C LEU A 265 32.80 2.81 4.34
N SER A 266 32.47 1.56 3.99
CA SER A 266 31.40 0.80 4.66
C SER A 266 31.91 -0.24 5.67
N GLU A 267 33.23 -0.47 5.74
CA GLU A 267 33.82 -1.44 6.68
C GLU A 267 33.68 -1.07 8.17
N SER A 268 33.31 0.18 8.50
CA SER A 268 32.96 0.54 9.88
C SER A 268 31.52 0.18 10.28
N LEU A 269 30.69 -0.32 9.34
CA LEU A 269 29.29 -0.69 9.59
C LEU A 269 28.90 -2.09 9.09
N VAL A 270 29.79 -2.83 8.43
CA VAL A 270 29.64 -4.29 8.27
C VAL A 270 30.07 -4.96 9.57
N VAL A 271 29.23 -4.81 10.61
CA VAL A 271 29.18 -5.82 11.66
C VAL A 271 28.81 -7.10 10.93
N GLY A 272 29.77 -8.03 10.85
CA GLY A 272 29.60 -9.30 10.15
C GLY A 272 28.25 -9.92 10.44
N GLN A 273 27.66 -10.61 9.45
CA GLN A 273 26.47 -11.44 9.60
C GLN A 273 26.69 -12.46 10.72
N LYS A 274 26.52 -12.04 11.98
CA LYS A 274 26.21 -12.91 13.09
C LYS A 274 24.71 -13.10 13.01
N GLU A 275 24.32 -14.34 12.74
CA GLU A 275 22.94 -14.78 12.85
C GLU A 275 22.35 -14.27 14.18
N TYR A 276 21.21 -13.61 14.09
CA TYR A 276 20.58 -12.91 15.19
C TYR A 276 19.83 -13.91 16.08
N THR A 277 20.22 -13.99 17.35
CA THR A 277 19.64 -14.93 18.34
C THR A 277 18.95 -14.24 19.52
N GLY A 278 18.91 -12.91 19.55
CA GLY A 278 18.34 -12.15 20.68
C GLY A 278 16.81 -12.02 20.62
N THR A 279 16.16 -12.03 21.78
CA THR A 279 14.71 -11.78 21.89
C THR A 279 14.46 -10.26 21.96
N PRO A 280 13.69 -9.65 21.03
CA PRO A 280 13.22 -8.29 21.19
C PRO A 280 12.11 -8.26 22.26
N MET A 281 12.23 -7.35 23.21
CA MET A 281 11.26 -7.16 24.30
C MET A 281 10.65 -5.76 24.18
N LEU A 282 9.39 -5.63 24.57
CA LEU A 282 8.84 -4.32 24.93
C LEU A 282 9.66 -3.78 26.11
N LEU A 283 10.01 -2.49 26.09
CA LEU A 283 10.66 -1.87 27.24
C LEU A 283 9.79 -2.07 28.50
N PRO A 284 10.33 -2.47 29.67
CA PRO A 284 9.51 -2.74 30.86
C PRO A 284 8.70 -1.54 31.38
N THR A 285 9.14 -0.31 31.11
CA THR A 285 8.32 0.90 31.32
C THR A 285 7.12 0.99 30.36
N ALA A 286 7.17 0.25 29.24
CA ALA A 286 6.14 0.17 28.21
C ALA A 286 5.05 -0.87 28.44
N PHE A 287 5.34 -1.94 29.20
CA PHE A 287 4.40 -3.05 29.32
C PHE A 287 4.36 -3.61 30.74
N ASP A 288 3.35 -3.22 31.51
CA ASP A 288 2.92 -3.94 32.72
C ASP A 288 1.88 -4.99 32.31
N ALA A 289 2.32 -6.23 32.21
CA ALA A 289 1.49 -7.40 31.86
C ALA A 289 0.53 -7.81 32.98
N SER A 290 0.60 -7.20 34.17
CA SER A 290 -0.16 -7.63 35.34
C SER A 290 -1.63 -7.19 35.35
N LYS A 291 -2.10 -6.41 34.36
CA LYS A 291 -3.45 -5.81 34.37
C LYS A 291 -4.47 -6.36 33.37
N THR A 292 -4.13 -7.35 32.53
CA THR A 292 -5.07 -7.83 31.50
C THR A 292 -5.21 -9.34 31.51
N VAL A 293 -5.83 -9.88 32.57
CA VAL A 293 -6.41 -11.24 32.55
C VAL A 293 -7.83 -11.11 31.99
N ILE A 294 -7.98 -11.21 30.66
CA ILE A 294 -9.31 -11.42 30.07
C ILE A 294 -9.59 -12.92 30.14
N LYS A 295 -10.33 -13.34 31.17
CA LYS A 295 -11.03 -14.62 31.17
C LYS A 295 -12.07 -14.59 30.04
N ALA A 296 -11.95 -15.54 29.12
CA ALA A 296 -12.95 -15.80 28.09
C ALA A 296 -14.33 -16.03 28.74
N THR A 297 -15.24 -15.08 28.57
CA THR A 297 -16.67 -15.27 28.86
C THR A 297 -17.47 -14.83 27.64
N ALA A 298 -18.33 -15.73 27.18
CA ALA A 298 -19.16 -15.56 25.99
C ALA A 298 -20.26 -14.51 26.24
N VAL A 299 -20.36 -13.49 25.38
CA VAL A 299 -21.53 -12.59 25.30
C VAL A 299 -21.65 -11.97 23.88
N PRO A 300 -22.74 -11.27 23.52
CA PRO A 300 -23.75 -11.71 22.56
C PRO A 300 -23.73 -10.94 21.22
N ILE A 301 -24.50 -11.43 20.26
CA ILE A 301 -24.65 -10.84 18.91
C ILE A 301 -25.23 -9.41 19.00
N VAL A 302 -24.44 -8.40 18.60
CA VAL A 302 -24.89 -7.01 18.42
C VAL A 302 -24.86 -6.64 16.92
N LYS A 303 -25.89 -5.89 16.49
CA LYS A 303 -26.13 -5.52 15.08
C LYS A 303 -25.06 -4.58 14.52
N PRO A 304 -24.72 -4.67 13.21
CA PRO A 304 -23.61 -3.92 12.62
C PRO A 304 -23.95 -2.42 12.48
N ALA A 305 -23.06 -1.56 12.98
CA ALA A 305 -23.07 -0.12 12.79
C ALA A 305 -22.44 0.29 11.44
N LYS A 306 -22.90 1.42 10.89
CA LYS A 306 -22.58 1.92 9.54
C LYS A 306 -21.18 2.55 9.45
N THR A 307 -20.46 2.22 8.38
CA THR A 307 -19.16 2.77 7.98
C THR A 307 -19.32 4.12 7.23
N PRO A 308 -18.45 5.12 7.45
CA PRO A 308 -18.54 6.41 6.75
C PRO A 308 -17.95 6.34 5.33
N VAL A 309 -18.69 6.90 4.36
CA VAL A 309 -18.42 6.83 2.92
C VAL A 309 -17.70 8.11 2.43
N ASN A 310 -16.67 7.99 1.59
CA ASN A 310 -15.93 9.11 1.00
C ASN A 310 -16.42 9.46 -0.42
N ASP A 311 -16.74 10.73 -0.68
CA ASP A 311 -17.26 11.22 -1.97
C ASP A 311 -16.26 11.14 -3.14
N ALA A 312 -14.98 10.83 -2.88
CA ALA A 312 -13.90 10.88 -3.86
C ALA A 312 -13.70 9.58 -4.68
N SER A 313 -14.48 8.53 -4.42
CA SER A 313 -14.34 7.21 -5.05
C SER A 313 -15.45 6.88 -6.06
N TYR A 314 -16.38 7.81 -6.32
CA TYR A 314 -17.52 7.57 -7.21
C TYR A 314 -17.13 7.77 -8.68
N ILE A 315 -17.10 6.68 -9.44
CA ILE A 315 -17.08 6.67 -10.90
C ILE A 315 -18.48 6.27 -11.37
N ASP A 316 -19.11 7.05 -12.25
CA ASP A 316 -20.38 6.66 -12.84
C ASP A 316 -20.18 5.52 -13.85
N LEU A 317 -20.27 4.29 -13.34
CA LEU A 317 -20.15 3.04 -14.09
C LEU A 317 -21.13 2.95 -15.28
N GLY A 318 -22.21 3.75 -15.29
CA GLY A 318 -23.16 3.82 -16.40
C GLY A 318 -22.64 4.57 -17.64
N VAL A 319 -21.60 5.40 -17.47
CA VAL A 319 -21.08 6.31 -18.51
C VAL A 319 -19.89 5.70 -19.28
N ILE A 320 -19.32 4.58 -18.81
CA ILE A 320 -18.06 4.00 -19.31
C ILE A 320 -18.18 3.39 -20.74
N THR A 321 -19.34 3.44 -21.40
CA THR A 321 -19.47 3.02 -22.82
C THR A 321 -19.88 4.18 -23.72
N GLY A 322 -18.93 5.09 -23.97
CA GLY A 322 -19.08 6.17 -24.93
C GLY A 322 -17.77 6.92 -25.14
N ALA A 323 -16.83 6.34 -25.90
CA ALA A 323 -15.78 7.15 -26.49
C ALA A 323 -16.41 8.05 -27.57
N ALA A 324 -16.03 9.34 -27.54
CA ALA A 324 -16.37 10.42 -28.46
C ALA A 324 -17.76 11.06 -28.29
N ASP A 325 -17.89 12.04 -27.40
CA ASP A 325 -18.21 13.41 -27.84
C ASP A 325 -17.87 14.45 -26.76
N LYS A 326 -17.28 15.58 -27.17
CA LYS A 326 -17.01 16.74 -26.32
C LYS A 326 -18.20 17.70 -26.46
N SER A 327 -19.10 17.76 -25.50
CA SER A 327 -19.80 18.99 -25.08
C SER A 327 -20.93 18.69 -24.09
N VAL A 328 -21.16 19.65 -23.18
CA VAL A 328 -22.27 19.74 -22.21
C VAL A 328 -22.14 18.87 -20.95
N VAL A 329 -21.52 19.43 -19.91
CA VAL A 329 -21.63 18.92 -18.53
C VAL A 329 -22.89 19.51 -17.90
N ALA A 330 -23.94 18.70 -17.80
CA ALA A 330 -25.16 18.99 -17.04
C ALA A 330 -24.86 19.05 -15.52
N PRO A 331 -25.65 19.79 -14.71
CA PRO A 331 -25.35 20.02 -13.30
C PRO A 331 -25.36 18.72 -12.49
N ALA A 332 -24.34 18.54 -11.65
CA ALA A 332 -24.12 17.36 -10.83
C ALA A 332 -25.31 17.05 -9.91
N LYS A 333 -26.01 15.94 -10.15
CA LYS A 333 -26.98 15.38 -9.20
C LYS A 333 -26.26 15.00 -7.90
N LYS A 334 -26.80 15.40 -6.74
CA LYS A 334 -26.28 15.00 -5.42
C LYS A 334 -26.24 13.47 -5.32
N ILE A 335 -25.05 12.91 -5.20
CA ILE A 335 -24.80 11.46 -5.07
C ILE A 335 -25.17 11.06 -3.63
N THR A 336 -25.98 10.01 -3.46
CA THR A 336 -26.41 9.53 -2.13
C THR A 336 -25.55 8.34 -1.68
N GLU A 337 -25.40 8.11 -0.36
CA GLU A 337 -24.66 6.96 0.20
C GLU A 337 -25.16 5.62 -0.36
N VAL A 338 -26.46 5.51 -0.62
CA VAL A 338 -27.09 4.32 -1.23
C VAL A 338 -26.58 4.09 -2.65
N MET A 339 -26.36 5.15 -3.42
CA MET A 339 -25.81 5.04 -4.78
C MET A 339 -24.34 4.60 -4.75
N ILE A 340 -23.55 5.11 -3.78
CA ILE A 340 -22.15 4.72 -3.62
C ILE A 340 -22.05 3.25 -3.19
N ALA A 341 -22.82 2.82 -2.19
CA ALA A 341 -22.83 1.44 -1.74
C ALA A 341 -23.26 0.45 -2.84
N ARG A 342 -24.17 0.85 -3.74
CA ARG A 342 -24.57 0.06 -4.91
C ARG A 342 -23.47 0.03 -5.97
N SER A 343 -22.74 1.13 -6.17
CA SER A 343 -21.65 1.21 -7.14
C SER A 343 -20.43 0.35 -6.79
N CYS A 344 -20.29 -0.07 -5.53
CA CYS A 344 -19.29 -1.02 -5.10
C CYS A 344 -19.69 -2.49 -5.35
N ARG A 345 -20.84 -2.77 -5.98
CA ARG A 345 -21.37 -4.13 -6.16
C ARG A 345 -21.53 -4.48 -7.62
N LEU A 346 -21.17 -5.72 -7.96
CA LEU A 346 -21.54 -6.36 -9.22
C LEU A 346 -22.57 -7.45 -8.97
N ARG A 347 -23.40 -7.72 -9.96
CA ARG A 347 -24.37 -8.82 -9.93
C ARG A 347 -23.91 -9.95 -10.82
N VAL A 348 -23.77 -11.14 -10.23
CA VAL A 348 -23.55 -12.38 -10.97
C VAL A 348 -24.87 -13.11 -11.06
N HIS A 349 -25.36 -13.39 -12.26
CA HIS A 349 -26.64 -14.04 -12.48
C HIS A 349 -26.58 -15.05 -13.62
N ARG A 350 -27.62 -15.89 -13.75
CA ARG A 350 -27.62 -17.08 -14.61
C ARG A 350 -26.57 -18.12 -14.20
N ILE A 351 -26.26 -18.20 -12.91
CA ILE A 351 -25.28 -19.14 -12.34
C ILE A 351 -25.86 -20.57 -12.42
N PRO A 352 -25.22 -21.54 -13.10
CA PRO A 352 -25.69 -22.92 -13.16
C PRO A 352 -25.54 -23.65 -11.81
N LYS A 353 -26.37 -24.68 -11.58
CA LYS A 353 -26.17 -25.60 -10.45
C LYS A 353 -24.79 -26.26 -10.54
N GLY A 354 -24.08 -26.32 -9.41
CA GLY A 354 -22.72 -26.85 -9.33
C GLY A 354 -21.61 -25.79 -9.29
N VAL A 355 -21.97 -24.51 -9.40
CA VAL A 355 -21.11 -23.37 -9.06
C VAL A 355 -21.46 -22.90 -7.65
N THR A 356 -20.45 -22.69 -6.82
CA THR A 356 -20.54 -22.21 -5.44
C THR A 356 -20.11 -20.75 -5.34
N SER A 357 -20.44 -20.09 -4.23
CA SER A 357 -19.98 -18.73 -3.93
C SER A 357 -18.45 -18.63 -3.92
N ARG A 358 -17.76 -19.69 -3.48
CA ARG A 358 -16.28 -19.78 -3.49
C ARG A 358 -15.71 -19.86 -4.91
N ASP A 359 -16.39 -20.54 -5.83
CA ASP A 359 -15.97 -20.57 -7.25
C ASP A 359 -16.07 -19.18 -7.89
N ILE A 360 -17.07 -18.38 -7.49
CA ILE A 360 -17.24 -16.99 -7.95
C ILE A 360 -16.14 -16.09 -7.39
N GLU A 361 -15.79 -16.26 -6.11
CA GLU A 361 -14.66 -15.58 -5.49
C GLU A 361 -13.35 -15.89 -6.23
N LYS A 362 -13.06 -17.18 -6.44
CA LYS A 362 -11.90 -17.64 -7.22
C LYS A 362 -11.88 -17.09 -8.65
N PHE A 363 -13.04 -16.98 -9.29
CA PHE A 363 -13.13 -16.37 -10.62
C PHE A 363 -12.62 -14.93 -10.63
N PHE A 364 -12.99 -14.09 -9.67
CA PHE A 364 -12.50 -12.70 -9.62
C PHE A 364 -11.01 -12.61 -9.28
N LEU A 365 -10.53 -13.51 -8.41
CA LEU A 365 -9.11 -13.64 -8.11
C LEU A 365 -8.31 -14.00 -9.37
N GLN A 366 -8.77 -14.94 -10.17
CA GLN A 366 -8.05 -15.43 -11.35
C GLN A 366 -8.20 -14.54 -12.59
N SER A 367 -9.37 -13.93 -12.78
CA SER A 367 -9.68 -13.18 -14.01
C SER A 367 -9.40 -11.68 -13.90
N ALA A 368 -9.44 -11.13 -12.69
CA ALA A 368 -9.28 -9.70 -12.46
C ALA A 368 -8.17 -9.36 -11.45
N ASN A 369 -7.55 -10.36 -10.81
CA ASN A 369 -6.61 -10.17 -9.70
C ASN A 369 -7.17 -9.28 -8.59
N ILE A 370 -8.49 -9.37 -8.34
CA ILE A 370 -9.19 -8.57 -7.32
C ILE A 370 -9.92 -9.51 -6.38
N VAL A 371 -9.65 -9.38 -5.09
CA VAL A 371 -10.36 -10.08 -4.01
C VAL A 371 -11.66 -9.33 -3.71
N PRO A 372 -12.84 -9.93 -3.92
CA PRO A 372 -14.10 -9.36 -3.45
C PRO A 372 -14.10 -9.19 -1.93
N SER A 373 -14.72 -8.12 -1.41
CA SER A 373 -14.93 -7.95 0.03
C SER A 373 -15.97 -8.91 0.59
N ALA A 374 -16.96 -9.28 -0.23
CA ALA A 374 -17.94 -10.30 0.11
C ALA A 374 -18.56 -10.88 -1.15
N VAL A 375 -18.78 -12.20 -1.16
CA VAL A 375 -19.64 -12.88 -2.13
C VAL A 375 -20.87 -13.38 -1.39
N GLU A 376 -22.04 -12.83 -1.71
CA GLU A 376 -23.30 -13.28 -1.11
C GLU A 376 -23.58 -14.74 -1.50
N GLN A 377 -24.31 -15.46 -0.63
CA GLN A 377 -24.74 -16.81 -0.96
C GLN A 377 -25.60 -16.82 -2.21
N ILE A 378 -25.40 -17.83 -3.07
CA ILE A 378 -26.15 -17.95 -4.32
C ILE A 378 -27.62 -18.22 -3.99
N VAL A 379 -28.47 -17.28 -4.39
CA VAL A 379 -29.92 -17.41 -4.30
C VAL A 379 -30.42 -18.10 -5.56
N TRP A 380 -31.07 -19.24 -5.39
CA TRP A 380 -31.61 -20.05 -6.47
C TRP A 380 -33.07 -19.66 -6.75
N LEU A 381 -33.40 -19.44 -8.04
CA LEU A 381 -34.76 -19.15 -8.44
C LEU A 381 -35.63 -20.42 -8.36
N LYS A 382 -36.82 -20.30 -7.77
CA LYS A 382 -37.79 -21.40 -7.70
C LYS A 382 -38.15 -21.83 -9.13
N ASN A 383 -38.11 -23.14 -9.40
CA ASN A 383 -38.38 -23.77 -10.71
C ASN A 383 -37.39 -23.43 -11.85
N GLN A 384 -36.22 -22.85 -11.56
CA GLN A 384 -35.17 -22.66 -12.55
C GLN A 384 -33.84 -23.27 -12.09
N ASN A 385 -33.06 -23.82 -13.03
CA ASN A 385 -31.70 -24.30 -12.75
C ASN A 385 -30.65 -23.17 -12.79
N ARG A 386 -31.02 -21.97 -12.31
CA ARG A 386 -30.18 -20.77 -12.36
C ARG A 386 -30.25 -19.99 -11.04
N GLY A 387 -29.08 -19.58 -10.56
CA GLY A 387 -28.91 -18.75 -9.37
C GLY A 387 -28.40 -17.34 -9.70
N SER A 388 -28.42 -16.50 -8.68
CA SER A 388 -27.78 -15.18 -8.69
C SER A 388 -27.20 -14.85 -7.32
N CYS A 389 -26.12 -14.08 -7.29
CA CYS A 389 -25.56 -13.48 -6.09
C CYS A 389 -25.06 -12.06 -6.41
N ASN A 390 -24.89 -11.25 -5.37
CA ASN A 390 -24.14 -10.01 -5.48
C ASN A 390 -22.73 -10.19 -4.96
N VAL A 391 -21.81 -9.48 -5.57
CA VAL A 391 -20.39 -9.48 -5.23
C VAL A 391 -20.04 -8.04 -4.86
N THR A 392 -19.58 -7.85 -3.62
CA THR A 392 -19.23 -6.53 -3.09
C THR A 392 -17.73 -6.37 -3.13
N PHE A 393 -17.27 -5.22 -3.61
CA PHE A 393 -15.88 -4.82 -3.66
C PHE A 393 -15.61 -3.66 -2.71
N ALA A 394 -14.35 -3.49 -2.33
CA ALA A 394 -13.96 -2.50 -1.33
C ALA A 394 -14.26 -1.05 -1.78
N THR A 395 -14.19 -0.78 -3.09
CA THR A 395 -14.53 0.51 -3.68
C THR A 395 -15.21 0.32 -5.03
N ASN A 396 -15.89 1.37 -5.51
CA ASN A 396 -16.44 1.42 -6.87
C ASN A 396 -15.34 1.20 -7.93
N ALA A 397 -14.14 1.78 -7.75
CA ALA A 397 -13.02 1.54 -8.65
C ALA A 397 -12.61 0.06 -8.74
N HIS A 398 -12.65 -0.69 -7.64
CA HIS A 398 -12.41 -2.15 -7.67
C HIS A 398 -13.54 -2.89 -8.38
N ALA A 399 -14.81 -2.49 -8.18
CA ALA A 399 -15.93 -3.06 -8.90
C ALA A 399 -15.83 -2.78 -10.41
N ALA A 400 -15.42 -1.56 -10.80
CA ALA A 400 -15.17 -1.17 -12.18
C ALA A 400 -14.07 -2.02 -12.81
N LEU A 401 -12.91 -2.11 -12.15
CA LEU A 401 -11.77 -2.88 -12.65
C LEU A 401 -12.08 -4.38 -12.72
N ALA A 402 -12.78 -4.94 -11.73
CA ALA A 402 -13.24 -6.33 -11.76
C ALA A 402 -14.21 -6.58 -12.92
N PHE A 403 -15.10 -5.62 -13.17
CA PHE A 403 -15.96 -5.67 -14.34
C PHE A 403 -15.17 -5.50 -15.63
N GLU A 404 -14.15 -4.66 -15.75
CA GLU A 404 -13.41 -4.46 -17.01
C GLU A 404 -12.49 -5.63 -17.35
N SER A 405 -11.69 -6.08 -16.38
CA SER A 405 -10.66 -7.12 -16.55
C SER A 405 -11.21 -8.50 -16.86
N SER A 406 -12.44 -8.82 -16.43
CA SER A 406 -13.04 -10.14 -16.65
C SER A 406 -13.29 -10.44 -18.14
N VAL A 407 -12.64 -11.45 -18.72
CA VAL A 407 -12.78 -11.73 -20.15
C VAL A 407 -14.21 -12.16 -20.51
N SER A 408 -14.80 -11.51 -21.53
CA SER A 408 -16.13 -11.91 -22.00
C SER A 408 -16.05 -13.21 -22.79
N SER A 409 -16.82 -14.22 -22.39
CA SER A 409 -16.93 -15.49 -23.12
C SER A 409 -17.61 -15.35 -24.49
N LYS A 410 -18.26 -14.21 -24.77
CA LYS A 410 -18.90 -13.89 -26.06
C LYS A 410 -18.25 -12.69 -26.76
N GLY A 411 -17.14 -12.16 -26.23
CA GLY A 411 -16.37 -11.06 -26.84
C GLY A 411 -17.07 -9.69 -26.87
N LYS A 412 -18.24 -9.51 -26.26
CA LYS A 412 -18.98 -8.24 -26.29
C LYS A 412 -19.68 -7.93 -24.97
N VAL A 413 -19.60 -6.67 -24.54
CA VAL A 413 -20.41 -6.10 -23.45
C VAL A 413 -21.77 -5.71 -24.03
N THR A 414 -22.85 -6.18 -23.41
CA THR A 414 -24.23 -5.83 -23.76
C THR A 414 -24.86 -5.00 -22.65
N LYS A 415 -26.05 -4.43 -22.91
CA LYS A 415 -26.84 -3.75 -21.89
C LYS A 415 -27.95 -4.66 -21.37
N ASP A 416 -28.34 -4.53 -20.11
CA ASP A 416 -29.54 -5.16 -19.56
C ASP A 416 -30.80 -4.39 -19.99
N SER A 417 -31.98 -4.85 -19.57
CA SER A 417 -33.27 -4.23 -19.90
C SER A 417 -33.45 -2.81 -19.36
N ILE A 418 -32.57 -2.36 -18.46
CA ILE A 418 -32.58 -1.04 -17.81
C ILE A 418 -31.37 -0.21 -18.31
N GLY A 419 -30.63 -0.71 -19.31
CA GLY A 419 -29.53 0.00 -19.97
C GLY A 419 -28.16 -0.16 -19.31
N ARG A 420 -28.01 -1.03 -18.30
CA ARG A 420 -26.76 -1.21 -17.55
C ARG A 420 -25.81 -2.19 -18.22
N PRO A 421 -24.49 -1.97 -18.20
CA PRO A 421 -23.54 -2.88 -18.82
C PRO A 421 -23.52 -4.27 -18.16
N GLN A 422 -23.46 -5.31 -18.98
CA GLN A 422 -23.29 -6.70 -18.57
C GLN A 422 -22.48 -7.48 -19.62
N LYS A 423 -21.83 -8.56 -19.20
CA LYS A 423 -21.14 -9.49 -20.10
C LYS A 423 -21.25 -10.93 -19.64
N ALA A 424 -21.18 -11.84 -20.60
CA ALA A 424 -21.06 -13.26 -20.31
C ALA A 424 -19.62 -13.60 -19.92
N ILE A 425 -19.43 -14.32 -18.82
CA ILE A 425 -18.17 -14.80 -18.29
C ILE A 425 -18.19 -16.34 -18.21
N ALA A 426 -17.01 -16.95 -18.06
CA ALA A 426 -16.84 -18.38 -17.82
C ALA A 426 -16.27 -18.60 -16.41
N VAL A 427 -16.97 -19.37 -15.58
CA VAL A 427 -16.56 -19.69 -14.21
C VAL A 427 -16.16 -21.15 -14.14
N VAL A 428 -15.00 -21.45 -13.56
CA VAL A 428 -14.53 -22.82 -13.34
C VAL A 428 -14.83 -23.20 -11.89
N ASN A 429 -15.47 -24.35 -11.67
CA ASN A 429 -15.69 -24.83 -10.31
C ASN A 429 -14.48 -25.57 -9.75
N ASP A 430 -14.51 -25.86 -8.44
CA ASP A 430 -13.48 -26.64 -7.73
C ASP A 430 -13.19 -28.02 -8.35
N LYS A 431 -14.11 -28.59 -9.15
CA LYS A 431 -13.93 -29.86 -9.87
C LYS A 431 -13.33 -29.69 -11.27
N GLY A 432 -12.88 -28.49 -11.63
CA GLY A 432 -12.31 -28.16 -12.94
C GLY A 432 -13.33 -28.05 -14.09
N THR A 433 -14.63 -28.11 -13.79
CA THR A 433 -15.68 -27.98 -14.80
C THR A 433 -15.91 -26.51 -15.13
N THR A 434 -15.82 -26.15 -16.42
CA THR A 434 -16.01 -24.78 -16.89
C THR A 434 -17.48 -24.51 -17.25
N PHE A 435 -18.11 -23.58 -16.55
CA PHE A 435 -19.47 -23.12 -16.80
C PHE A 435 -19.46 -21.82 -17.61
N LYS A 436 -19.82 -21.93 -18.89
CA LYS A 436 -19.94 -20.79 -19.82
C LYS A 436 -21.31 -20.13 -19.68
N ASN A 437 -21.41 -18.85 -20.05
CA ASN A 437 -22.66 -18.06 -20.06
C ASN A 437 -23.21 -17.65 -18.67
N VAL A 438 -22.35 -17.60 -17.66
CA VAL A 438 -22.66 -16.87 -16.41
C VAL A 438 -22.64 -15.38 -16.75
N THR A 439 -23.59 -14.59 -16.26
CA THR A 439 -23.69 -13.16 -16.60
C THR A 439 -23.20 -12.30 -15.45
N LEU A 440 -22.21 -11.47 -15.73
CA LEU A 440 -21.70 -10.44 -14.83
C LEU A 440 -22.28 -9.08 -15.25
N GLY A 441 -22.93 -8.36 -14.34
CA GLY A 441 -23.54 -7.07 -14.61
C GLY A 441 -23.26 -6.03 -13.53
N ILE A 442 -23.38 -4.76 -13.90
CA ILE A 442 -23.26 -3.61 -13.01
C ILE A 442 -24.62 -3.31 -12.35
N LEU A 443 -24.62 -2.89 -11.07
CA LEU A 443 -25.83 -2.71 -10.24
C LEU A 443 -26.34 -1.28 -10.07
#